data_AF-A0A7V9GDE3-F1
#
_entry.id   AF-A0A7V9GDE3-F1
#
_cell.length_a   1.000
_cell.length_b   1.000
_cell.length_c   1.000
_cell.angle_alpha   90.00
_cell.angle_beta   90.00
_cell.angle_gamma   90.00
#
_symmetry.space_group_name_H-M   'P 1'
#
loop_
_entity.id
_entity.type
_entity.pdbx_description
1 polymer ?
#
loop_
_entity_poly.entity_id
_entity_poly.type
_entity_poly.pdbx_seq_one_letter_code
_entity_poly.pdbx_strand_id
1 'polypeptide(L)' 'LLQMHDFWVSKGRLGKPQELAEFAAFMVSDRNSFMNGEVVIVDGGAVT' A
#
# COMPACT_ATOMS: atom_id res chain seq x y z
N LEU A 1 4.55 -1.68 -20.56
CA LEU A 1 3.70 -1.15 -19.47
C LEU A 1 3.89 -1.90 -18.18
N LEU A 2 3.72 -3.23 -18.13
CA LEU A 2 4.03 -4.00 -16.91
C LEU A 2 5.49 -3.79 -16.50
N GLN A 3 6.49 -4.13 -17.32
CA GLN A 3 7.92 -3.97 -16.97
C GLN A 3 8.42 -2.58 -16.51
N MET A 4 7.65 -1.49 -16.67
CA MET A 4 8.04 -0.16 -16.17
C MET A 4 8.00 -0.06 -14.64
N HIS A 5 7.24 -0.92 -13.95
CA HIS A 5 7.20 -0.91 -12.49
C HIS A 5 8.55 -1.18 -11.83
N ASP A 6 9.46 -1.89 -12.51
CA ASP A 6 10.77 -2.24 -11.94
C ASP A 6 11.69 -1.01 -11.79
N PHE A 7 11.40 0.07 -12.53
CA PHE A 7 12.20 1.29 -12.52
C PHE A 7 11.56 2.43 -11.71
N TRP A 8 10.22 2.57 -11.75
CA TRP A 8 9.53 3.76 -11.20
C TRP A 8 8.84 3.48 -9.86
N VAL A 9 8.72 2.22 -9.45
CA VAL A 9 8.21 1.82 -8.14
C VAL A 9 9.42 1.46 -7.29
N SER A 10 9.62 2.12 -6.15
CA SER A 10 10.76 1.87 -5.26
C SER A 10 10.89 0.39 -4.85
N LYS A 11 9.76 -0.30 -4.75
CA LYS A 11 9.71 -1.74 -4.46
C LYS A 11 10.13 -2.64 -5.63
N GLY A 12 10.25 -2.10 -6.84
CA GLY A 12 10.67 -2.81 -8.05
C GLY A 12 9.74 -3.97 -8.45
N ARG A 13 8.46 -3.91 -8.09
CA ARG A 13 7.44 -4.90 -8.47
C ARG A 13 6.03 -4.41 -8.18
N LEU A 14 5.03 -5.10 -8.74
CA LEU A 14 3.64 -4.96 -8.32
C LEU A 14 3.42 -5.42 -6.87
N GLY A 15 2.49 -4.74 -6.20
CA GLY A 15 1.91 -5.21 -4.95
C GLY A 15 1.11 -6.50 -5.14
N LYS A 16 1.09 -7.35 -4.12
CA LYS A 16 0.21 -8.52 -4.06
C LYS A 16 -1.10 -8.12 -3.38
N PRO A 17 -2.27 -8.69 -3.77
CA PRO A 17 -3.54 -8.38 -3.13
C PRO A 17 -3.53 -8.55 -1.60
N GLN A 18 -2.78 -9.53 -1.10
CA GLN A 18 -2.63 -9.80 0.34
C GLN A 18 -1.95 -8.66 1.09
N GLU A 19 -1.07 -7.89 0.43
CA GLU A 19 -0.38 -6.76 1.06
C GLU A 19 -1.37 -5.60 1.31
N LEU A 20 -2.31 -5.37 0.40
CA LEU A 20 -3.40 -4.41 0.61
C LEU A 20 -4.44 -4.94 1.60
N ALA A 21 -4.75 -6.25 1.56
CA ALA A 21 -5.70 -6.86 2.48
C ALA A 21 -5.23 -6.78 3.94
N GLU A 22 -3.93 -6.99 4.20
CA GLU A 22 -3.36 -6.84 5.53
C GLU A 22 -3.46 -5.40 6.03
N PHE A 23 -3.19 -4.42 5.17
CA PHE A 23 -3.37 -3.01 5.50
C PHE A 23 -4.84 -2.69 5.83
N ALA A 24 -5.78 -3.16 5.00
CA ALA A 24 -7.21 -3.00 5.25
C ALA A 24 -7.63 -3.67 6.57
N ALA A 25 -7.13 -4.87 6.87
CA ALA A 25 -7.38 -5.58 8.12
C ALA A 25 -6.88 -4.78 9.34
N PHE A 26 -5.69 -4.18 9.25
CA PHE A 26 -5.19 -3.27 10.29
C PHE A 26 -6.15 -2.08 10.48
N MET A 27 -6.53 -1.40 9.40
CA MET A 27 -7.36 -0.19 9.43
C MET A 27 -8.73 -0.39 10.12
N VAL A 28 -9.33 -1.57 9.96
CA VAL A 28 -10.64 -1.91 10.56
C VAL A 28 -10.53 -2.61 11.91
N SER A 29 -9.32 -2.90 12.38
CA SER A 29 -9.10 -3.57 13.66
C SER A 29 -9.01 -2.58 14.82
N ASP A 30 -9.17 -3.08 16.05
CA ASP A 30 -8.96 -2.31 17.29
C ASP A 30 -7.54 -1.76 17.44
N ARG A 31 -6.57 -2.26 16.65
CA ARG A 31 -5.19 -1.73 16.62
C ARG A 31 -5.13 -0.33 16.03
N ASN A 32 -6.11 0.05 15.21
CA ASN A 32 -6.22 1.37 14.62
C ASN A 32 -7.21 2.26 15.41
N SER A 33 -6.92 2.49 16.69
CA SER A 33 -7.86 3.17 17.60
C SER A 33 -7.84 4.70 17.55
N PHE A 34 -6.89 5.31 16.82
CA PHE A 34 -6.67 6.75 16.85
C PHE A 34 -6.48 7.41 15.47
N MET A 35 -6.31 6.64 14.39
CA MET A 35 -6.24 7.21 13.04
C MET A 35 -7.65 7.38 12.47
N ASN A 36 -7.97 8.57 11.99
CA ASN A 36 -9.22 8.85 11.28
C ASN A 36 -9.01 10.01 10.29
N GLY A 37 -9.79 10.02 9.20
CA GLY A 37 -9.79 11.11 8.21
C GLY A 37 -8.55 11.19 7.33
N GLU A 38 -7.71 10.17 7.33
CA GLU A 38 -6.41 10.15 6.63
C GLU A 38 -6.48 9.41 5.28
N VAL A 39 -5.62 9.79 4.34
CA VAL A 39 -5.44 9.09 3.06
C VAL A 39 -4.09 8.39 3.05
N VAL A 40 -4.11 7.06 3.19
CA VAL A 40 -2.88 6.26 3.17
C VAL A 40 -2.64 5.68 1.78
N ILE A 41 -1.47 5.98 1.20
CA ILE A 41 -1.04 5.48 -0.11
C ILE A 41 -0.28 4.16 0.07
N VAL A 42 -0.77 3.09 -0.57
CA VAL A 42 -0.13 1.77 -0.58
C VAL A 42 0.17 1.37 -2.02
N ASP A 43 1.23 1.96 -2.59
CA ASP A 43 1.57 1.84 -4.02
C ASP A 43 2.96 1.22 -4.29
N GLY A 44 3.72 0.90 -3.23
CA GLY A 44 5.09 0.42 -3.36
C GLY A 44 6.13 1.52 -3.61
N GLY A 45 5.77 2.79 -3.42
CA GLY A 45 6.63 3.95 -3.67
C GLY A 45 6.69 4.30 -5.15
N ALA A 46 5.53 4.38 -5.81
CA ALA A 46 5.41 4.73 -7.22
C ALA A 46 5.23 6.25 -7.41
N VAL A 47 4.56 6.90 -6.46
CA VAL A 47 4.29 8.34 -6.47
C VAL A 47 5.15 9.10 -5.44
N THR A 48 5.63 8.40 -4.41
CA THR A 48 6.42 8.97 -3.30
C THR A 48 7.90 8.87 -3.59
#